data_AF-F3GJ40-F1
#
_entry.id   AF-F3GJ40-F1
#
_cell.length_a   1.000
_cell.length_b   1.000
_cell.length_c   1.000
_cell.angle_alpha   90.00
_cell.angle_beta   90.00
_cell.angle_gamma   90.00
#
_symmetry.space_group_name_H-M   'P 1'
#
loop_
_entity.id
_entity.type
_entity.pdbx_description
1 polymer ?
#
loop_
_entity_poly.entity_id
_entity_poly.type
_entity_poly.pdbx_seq_one_letter_code
_entity_poly.pdbx_strand_id
1 'polypeptide(L)'
;PIAQIKAEQRRKGFIALDASGKLGVFHSTAHRTLLIDKVAEGPGILALSPRANRILIESAGKLLPLTLDNPHPEVSWSSLWGKVWYESYDEPKYIWQSTASNSDFEPKLSLAPLTYGTLKAAFYAMLLAAPLAVAAAIYTAYFMAPGMRRKVKPVIELMEAMPTVILGFFAGLFLAPYLEGHLPGIFSLLLLTPIGILLAGFFWTRLPDSLRLRIPDGWEGAILIPVVLLVGWFSLSMSPLLESWFFAGDMSTWIRDHLGITYDQRNALVVGIAMGFAVIPNIYSIAEDAVFSVPRSL
;
A
#
# COMPACT_ATOMS: atom_id res chain seq x y z
N PRO A 1 -0.56 27.36 -40.79
CA PRO A 1 -1.83 27.36 -40.02
C PRO A 1 -2.44 25.96 -40.07
N ILE A 2 -3.13 25.52 -39.02
CA ILE A 2 -3.83 24.23 -39.02
C ILE A 2 -5.01 24.33 -40.01
N ALA A 3 -5.07 23.42 -40.98
CA ALA A 3 -6.11 23.37 -42.01
C ALA A 3 -7.25 22.44 -41.61
N GLN A 4 -6.95 21.32 -40.94
CA GLN A 4 -7.95 20.33 -40.55
C GLN A 4 -7.57 19.61 -39.26
N ILE A 5 -8.57 19.28 -38.44
CA ILE A 5 -8.43 18.44 -37.24
C ILE A 5 -9.45 17.29 -37.34
N LYS A 6 -9.02 16.07 -37.04
CA LYS A 6 -9.88 14.88 -36.93
C LYS A 6 -9.61 14.16 -35.61
N ALA A 7 -10.65 13.97 -34.81
CA ALA A 7 -10.58 13.17 -33.59
C ALA A 7 -10.62 11.67 -33.94
N GLU A 8 -9.93 10.86 -33.15
CA GLU A 8 -10.06 9.41 -33.19
C GLU A 8 -11.42 8.98 -32.62
N GLN A 9 -12.04 7.96 -33.21
CA GLN A 9 -13.39 7.56 -32.82
C GLN A 9 -13.45 6.75 -31.51
N ARG A 10 -12.38 5.98 -31.21
CA ARG A 10 -12.35 5.03 -30.08
C ARG A 10 -11.35 5.37 -28.97
N ARG A 11 -10.49 6.36 -29.20
CA ARG A 11 -9.45 6.78 -28.26
C ARG A 11 -9.46 8.30 -28.18
N LYS A 12 -8.84 8.88 -27.14
CA LYS A 12 -8.80 10.33 -26.94
C LYS A 12 -7.65 11.01 -27.72
N GLY A 13 -7.24 10.41 -28.83
CA GLY A 13 -6.26 10.94 -29.77
C GLY A 13 -6.92 11.85 -30.82
N PHE A 14 -6.14 12.74 -31.41
CA PHE A 14 -6.55 13.51 -32.57
C PHE A 14 -5.37 13.79 -33.50
N ILE A 15 -5.70 14.06 -34.75
CA ILE A 15 -4.72 14.33 -35.81
C ILE A 15 -5.02 15.69 -36.39
N ALA A 16 -3.98 16.49 -36.60
CA ALA A 16 -4.07 17.81 -37.22
C ALA A 16 -3.22 17.84 -38.48
N LEU A 17 -3.77 18.35 -39.58
CA LEU A 17 -3.06 18.61 -40.83
C LEU A 17 -2.93 20.12 -41.02
N ASP A 18 -1.72 20.61 -41.25
CA ASP A 18 -1.47 22.03 -41.53
C ASP A 18 -1.49 22.34 -43.04
N ALA A 19 -1.59 23.63 -43.36
CA ALA A 19 -1.62 24.13 -44.75
C ALA A 19 -0.31 23.90 -45.52
N SER A 20 0.78 23.50 -44.85
CA SER A 20 2.06 23.17 -45.46
C SER A 20 2.24 21.66 -45.71
N GLY A 21 1.23 20.86 -45.38
CA GLY A 21 1.24 19.41 -45.53
C GLY A 21 1.92 18.65 -44.38
N LYS A 22 2.11 19.27 -43.20
CA LYS A 22 2.55 18.56 -42.00
C LYS A 22 1.38 17.97 -41.23
N LEU A 23 1.54 16.70 -40.89
CA LEU A 23 0.61 15.91 -40.09
C LEU A 23 1.14 15.79 -38.66
N GLY A 24 0.37 16.28 -37.70
CA GLY A 24 0.61 16.09 -36.27
C GLY A 24 -0.34 15.07 -35.69
N VAL A 25 0.17 14.12 -34.91
CA VAL A 25 -0.61 13.15 -34.12
C VAL A 25 -0.47 13.50 -32.66
N PHE A 26 -1.59 13.66 -31.97
CA PHE A 26 -1.65 14.15 -30.59
C PHE A 26 -2.56 13.29 -29.73
N HIS A 27 -2.28 13.22 -28.43
CA HIS A 27 -3.18 12.60 -27.45
C HIS A 27 -3.57 13.62 -26.38
N SER A 28 -4.88 13.83 -26.19
CA SER A 28 -5.41 14.91 -25.35
C SER A 28 -5.06 14.72 -23.87
N THR A 29 -5.30 13.54 -23.30
CA THR A 29 -5.06 13.28 -21.87
C THR A 29 -3.60 13.06 -21.50
N ALA A 30 -2.78 12.64 -22.46
CA ALA A 30 -1.34 12.42 -22.21
C ALA A 30 -0.53 13.71 -22.43
N HIS A 31 -1.17 14.80 -22.88
CA HIS A 31 -0.54 16.06 -23.29
C HIS A 31 0.69 15.83 -24.19
N ARG A 32 0.60 14.86 -25.10
CA ARG A 32 1.73 14.39 -25.88
C ARG A 32 1.53 14.65 -27.36
N THR A 33 2.54 15.28 -27.96
CA THR A 33 2.80 15.21 -29.40
C THR A 33 3.47 13.88 -29.70
N LEU A 34 2.78 13.01 -30.42
CA LEU A 34 3.25 11.67 -30.76
C LEU A 34 4.14 11.71 -32.01
N LEU A 35 3.73 12.47 -33.01
CA LEU A 35 4.43 12.60 -34.29
C LEU A 35 4.12 13.98 -34.87
N ILE A 36 5.11 14.61 -35.51
CA ILE A 36 4.89 15.69 -36.47
C ILE A 36 5.77 15.38 -37.67
N ASP A 37 5.17 15.13 -38.83
CA ASP A 37 5.91 14.79 -40.04
C ASP A 37 5.33 15.47 -41.28
N LYS A 38 6.17 15.75 -42.28
CA LYS A 38 5.72 16.33 -43.56
C LYS A 38 5.29 15.19 -44.48
N VAL A 39 3.99 15.11 -44.74
CA VAL A 39 3.37 14.00 -45.48
C VAL A 39 2.81 14.42 -46.84
N ALA A 40 2.69 15.74 -47.09
CA ALA A 40 2.30 16.30 -48.37
C ALA A 40 3.12 17.56 -48.68
N GLU A 41 3.23 17.92 -49.97
CA GLU A 41 3.95 19.12 -50.41
C GLU A 41 3.09 20.40 -50.39
N GLY A 42 1.81 20.29 -50.04
CA GLY A 42 0.86 21.40 -50.00
C GLY A 42 -0.38 21.10 -49.14
N PRO A 43 -1.43 21.94 -49.22
CA PRO A 43 -2.67 21.71 -48.50
C PRO A 43 -3.37 20.44 -49.01
N GLY A 44 -4.01 19.71 -48.10
CA GLY A 44 -4.71 18.48 -48.44
C GLY A 44 -5.90 18.19 -47.53
N ILE A 45 -6.67 17.18 -47.90
CA ILE A 45 -7.82 16.69 -47.15
C ILE A 45 -7.46 15.38 -46.45
N LEU A 46 -7.66 15.33 -45.13
CA LEU A 46 -7.39 14.20 -44.25
C LEU A 46 -8.64 13.34 -44.02
N ALA A 47 -8.49 12.03 -44.19
CA ALA A 47 -9.42 11.01 -43.70
C ALA A 47 -8.70 10.02 -42.77
N LEU A 48 -9.39 9.58 -41.72
CA LEU A 48 -8.87 8.70 -40.68
C LEU A 48 -9.78 7.47 -40.54
N SER A 49 -9.20 6.28 -40.43
CA SER A 49 -9.97 5.06 -40.17
C SER A 49 -10.58 5.06 -38.76
N PRO A 50 -11.72 4.36 -38.53
CA PRO A 50 -12.31 4.22 -37.18
C PRO A 50 -11.38 3.63 -36.12
N ARG A 51 -10.37 2.84 -36.53
CA ARG A 51 -9.35 2.25 -35.66
C ARG A 51 -8.10 3.14 -35.51
N ALA A 52 -8.08 4.30 -36.16
CA ALA A 52 -6.99 5.26 -36.13
C ALA A 52 -5.61 4.68 -36.50
N ASN A 53 -5.59 3.71 -37.42
CA ASN A 53 -4.38 3.01 -37.88
C ASN A 53 -4.08 3.22 -39.37
N ARG A 54 -5.00 3.86 -40.09
CA ARG A 54 -4.86 4.20 -41.51
C ARG A 54 -5.29 5.64 -41.71
N ILE A 55 -4.46 6.38 -42.41
CA ILE A 55 -4.69 7.78 -42.76
C ILE A 55 -4.66 7.87 -44.27
N LEU A 56 -5.57 8.64 -44.85
CA LEU A 56 -5.57 8.93 -46.28
C LEU A 56 -5.54 10.44 -46.45
N ILE A 57 -4.61 10.93 -47.26
CA ILE A 57 -4.47 12.36 -47.55
C ILE A 57 -4.64 12.55 -49.05
N GLU A 58 -5.55 13.42 -49.45
CA GLU A 58 -5.65 13.90 -50.82
C GLU A 58 -4.89 15.22 -50.94
N SER A 59 -3.91 15.28 -51.85
CA SER A 59 -3.13 16.48 -52.12
C SER A 59 -2.82 16.57 -53.61
N ALA A 60 -3.17 17.69 -54.25
CA ALA A 60 -2.95 17.95 -55.67
C ALA A 60 -3.46 16.82 -56.60
N GLY A 61 -4.62 16.22 -56.29
CA GLY A 61 -5.23 15.16 -57.08
C GLY A 61 -4.62 13.77 -56.87
N LYS A 62 -3.69 13.60 -55.92
CA LYS A 62 -3.10 12.31 -55.56
C LYS A 62 -3.57 11.86 -54.17
N LEU A 63 -3.90 10.58 -54.04
CA LEU A 63 -4.20 9.94 -52.77
C LEU A 63 -2.93 9.33 -52.18
N LEU A 64 -2.59 9.73 -50.95
CA LEU A 64 -1.43 9.29 -50.19
C LEU A 64 -1.91 8.43 -49.01
N PRO A 65 -1.90 7.10 -49.13
CA PRO A 65 -2.23 6.20 -48.03
C PRO A 65 -1.07 6.08 -47.05
N LEU A 66 -1.35 6.27 -45.77
CA LEU A 66 -0.39 6.18 -44.68
C LEU A 66 -0.87 5.19 -43.61
N THR A 67 0.08 4.51 -42.99
CA THR A 67 -0.14 3.64 -41.84
C THR A 67 0.31 4.36 -40.57
N LEU A 68 -0.56 4.38 -39.56
CA LEU A 68 -0.22 4.87 -38.23
C LEU A 68 -0.15 3.68 -37.28
N ASP A 69 1.06 3.30 -36.87
CA ASP A 69 1.26 2.30 -35.82
C ASP A 69 1.50 2.99 -34.49
N ASN A 70 0.51 2.91 -33.61
CA ASN A 70 0.52 3.56 -32.32
C ASN A 70 -0.42 2.81 -31.36
N PRO A 71 0.03 1.70 -30.76
CA PRO A 71 -0.83 0.84 -29.96
C PRO A 71 -1.22 1.46 -28.62
N HIS A 72 -0.36 2.31 -28.02
CA HIS A 72 -0.53 2.85 -26.66
C HIS A 72 -0.32 4.38 -26.58
N PRO A 73 -1.12 5.19 -27.31
CA PRO A 73 -1.01 6.65 -27.29
C PRO A 73 -1.21 7.28 -25.90
N GLU A 74 -1.96 6.63 -25.02
CA GLU A 74 -2.31 7.07 -23.67
C GLU A 74 -1.16 6.94 -22.66
N VAL A 75 -0.14 6.13 -22.96
CA VAL A 75 0.99 5.87 -22.07
C VAL A 75 2.12 6.86 -22.30
N SER A 76 2.47 7.60 -21.25
CA SER A 76 3.56 8.55 -21.22
C SER A 76 4.10 8.70 -19.81
N TRP A 77 5.33 9.17 -19.65
CA TRP A 77 5.89 9.37 -18.31
C TRP A 77 5.03 10.35 -17.46
N SER A 78 4.52 11.40 -18.09
CA SER A 78 3.61 12.36 -17.46
C SER A 78 2.26 11.73 -17.07
N SER A 79 1.67 10.85 -17.90
CA SER A 79 0.40 10.19 -17.54
C SER A 79 0.55 9.11 -16.47
N LEU A 80 1.73 8.48 -16.37
CA LEU A 80 2.02 7.49 -15.33
C LEU A 80 2.30 8.13 -13.96
N TRP A 81 3.02 9.25 -13.93
CA TRP A 81 3.53 9.84 -12.66
C TRP A 81 2.96 11.21 -12.31
N GLY A 82 2.32 11.88 -13.26
CA GLY A 82 1.69 13.18 -13.09
C GLY A 82 0.20 13.08 -12.76
N LYS A 83 -0.37 14.21 -12.34
CA LYS A 83 -1.83 14.36 -12.25
C LYS A 83 -2.37 14.53 -13.66
N VAL A 84 -3.38 13.75 -14.01
CA VAL A 84 -4.05 13.83 -15.30
C VAL A 84 -5.46 14.39 -15.09
N TRP A 85 -5.87 15.32 -15.94
CA TRP A 85 -7.24 15.81 -15.94
C TRP A 85 -8.10 14.91 -16.81
N TYR A 86 -8.93 14.11 -16.16
CA TYR A 86 -9.86 13.20 -16.83
C TYR A 86 -11.21 13.89 -17.04
N GLU A 87 -11.94 13.43 -18.05
CA GLU A 87 -13.29 13.91 -18.33
C GLU A 87 -14.23 13.63 -17.13
N SER A 88 -15.10 14.59 -16.79
CA SER A 88 -15.99 14.55 -15.61
C SER A 88 -15.32 14.75 -14.23
N TYR A 89 -14.06 15.19 -14.20
CA TYR A 89 -13.39 15.58 -12.95
C TYR A 89 -13.19 17.11 -12.91
N ASP A 90 -13.36 17.71 -11.73
CA ASP A 90 -13.19 19.15 -11.55
C ASP A 90 -11.71 19.58 -11.50
N GLU A 91 -10.80 18.63 -11.25
CA GLU A 91 -9.37 18.88 -11.08
C GLU A 91 -8.51 17.69 -11.54
N PRO A 92 -7.22 17.92 -11.88
CA PRO A 92 -6.27 16.84 -12.18
C PRO A 92 -6.02 15.92 -10.98
N LYS A 93 -6.08 14.60 -11.18
CA LYS A 93 -5.90 13.61 -10.10
C LYS A 93 -4.98 12.45 -10.48
N TYR A 94 -4.45 11.79 -9.45
CA TYR A 94 -3.76 10.51 -9.55
C TYR A 94 -4.77 9.38 -9.47
N ILE A 95 -5.11 8.77 -10.60
CA ILE A 95 -6.11 7.71 -10.63
C ILE A 95 -5.58 6.52 -11.42
N TRP A 96 -5.69 5.35 -10.80
CA TRP A 96 -5.50 4.07 -11.46
C TRP A 96 -6.86 3.40 -11.66
N GLN A 97 -7.20 3.14 -12.92
CA GLN A 97 -8.36 2.38 -13.34
C GLN A 97 -8.03 1.78 -14.70
N SER A 98 -7.79 0.46 -14.73
CA SER A 98 -7.45 -0.28 -15.95
C SER A 98 -8.67 -0.76 -16.73
N THR A 99 -9.86 -0.71 -16.12
CA THR A 99 -11.07 -1.30 -16.70
C THR A 99 -12.30 -0.49 -16.31
N ALA A 100 -13.28 -0.42 -17.21
CA ALA A 100 -14.62 0.06 -16.92
C ALA A 100 -15.68 -0.82 -17.59
N SER A 101 -16.92 -0.64 -17.14
CA SER A 101 -18.09 -1.36 -17.62
C SER A 101 -18.73 -0.74 -18.89
N ASN A 102 -18.17 0.35 -19.42
CA ASN A 102 -18.71 1.09 -20.56
C ASN A 102 -17.71 1.19 -21.72
N SER A 103 -18.22 1.45 -22.93
CA SER A 103 -17.40 1.61 -24.15
C SER A 103 -16.70 2.96 -24.23
N ASP A 104 -17.22 3.98 -23.55
CA ASP A 104 -16.67 5.35 -23.50
C ASP A 104 -15.62 5.46 -22.38
N PHE A 105 -14.80 4.43 -22.22
CA PHE A 105 -13.82 4.35 -21.16
C PHE A 105 -12.56 5.12 -21.51
N GLU A 106 -12.19 6.07 -20.65
CA GLU A 106 -10.87 6.69 -20.64
C GLU A 106 -9.95 5.95 -19.66
N PRO A 107 -8.91 5.23 -20.15
CA PRO A 107 -7.96 4.53 -19.29
C PRO A 107 -7.24 5.50 -18.36
N LYS A 108 -7.25 5.19 -17.06
CA LYS A 108 -6.55 5.97 -16.04
C LYS A 108 -5.36 5.16 -15.56
N LEU A 109 -4.15 5.52 -15.98
CA LEU A 109 -2.97 4.67 -15.85
C LEU A 109 -1.93 5.23 -14.86
N SER A 110 -2.36 6.06 -13.90
CA SER A 110 -1.40 6.63 -12.95
C SER A 110 -0.83 5.55 -12.03
N LEU A 111 0.49 5.35 -12.07
CA LEU A 111 1.22 4.43 -11.21
C LEU A 111 1.52 5.02 -9.83
N ALA A 112 1.56 6.36 -9.73
CA ALA A 112 1.83 7.06 -8.48
C ALA A 112 1.04 6.52 -7.25
N PRO A 113 -0.30 6.38 -7.28
CA PRO A 113 -1.04 5.92 -6.10
C PRO A 113 -0.74 4.46 -5.75
N LEU A 114 -0.46 3.61 -6.73
CA LEU A 114 -0.09 2.21 -6.51
C LEU A 114 1.30 2.10 -5.87
N THR A 115 2.28 2.84 -6.40
CA THR A 115 3.64 2.86 -5.87
C THR A 115 3.67 3.44 -4.47
N TYR A 116 3.09 4.62 -4.25
CA TYR A 116 3.07 5.25 -2.93
C TYR A 116 2.25 4.44 -1.92
N GLY A 117 1.12 3.86 -2.33
CA GLY A 117 0.32 2.99 -1.48
C GLY A 117 1.11 1.76 -1.03
N THR A 118 1.80 1.10 -1.97
CA THR A 118 2.62 -0.08 -1.70
C THR A 118 3.80 0.26 -0.78
N LEU A 119 4.53 1.35 -1.06
CA LEU A 119 5.66 1.79 -0.24
C LEU A 119 5.23 2.14 1.19
N LYS A 120 4.09 2.83 1.36
CA LYS A 120 3.55 3.15 2.69
C LYS A 120 3.16 1.89 3.46
N ALA A 121 2.45 0.96 2.82
CA ALA A 121 2.07 -0.30 3.45
C ALA A 121 3.30 -1.13 3.84
N ALA A 122 4.29 -1.26 2.94
CA ALA A 122 5.54 -1.96 3.20
C ALA A 122 6.33 -1.30 4.33
N PHE A 123 6.41 0.03 4.36
CA PHE A 123 7.07 0.78 5.43
C PHE A 123 6.44 0.48 6.80
N TYR A 124 5.12 0.60 6.94
CA TYR A 124 4.44 0.32 8.22
C TYR A 124 4.51 -1.16 8.61
N ALA A 125 4.44 -2.08 7.63
CA ALA A 125 4.62 -3.50 7.88
C ALA A 125 6.02 -3.80 8.43
N MET A 126 7.07 -3.27 7.80
CA MET A 126 8.44 -3.48 8.26
C MET A 126 8.74 -2.79 9.59
N LEU A 127 8.19 -1.60 9.82
CA LEU A 127 8.33 -0.88 11.09
C LEU A 127 7.83 -1.70 12.28
N LEU A 128 6.76 -2.48 12.09
CA LEU A 128 6.22 -3.38 13.10
C LEU A 128 6.93 -4.74 13.11
N ALA A 129 6.99 -5.41 11.96
CA ALA A 129 7.39 -6.81 11.87
C ALA A 129 8.88 -7.02 12.13
N ALA A 130 9.74 -6.16 11.59
CA ALA A 130 11.19 -6.35 11.68
C ALA A 130 11.71 -6.32 13.13
N PRO A 131 11.44 -5.28 13.96
CA PRO A 131 11.95 -5.28 15.33
C PRO A 131 11.37 -6.42 16.18
N LEU A 132 10.08 -6.73 16.01
CA LEU A 132 9.42 -7.82 16.76
C LEU A 132 9.99 -9.19 16.38
N ALA A 133 10.11 -9.49 15.08
CA ALA A 133 10.58 -10.78 14.59
C ALA A 133 12.07 -11.00 14.89
N VAL A 134 12.90 -9.96 14.72
CA VAL A 134 14.33 -10.04 15.06
C VAL A 134 14.54 -10.21 16.57
N ALA A 135 13.83 -9.45 17.40
CA ALA A 135 13.90 -9.62 18.85
C ALA A 135 13.41 -11.01 19.29
N ALA A 136 12.34 -11.52 18.66
CA ALA A 136 11.85 -12.87 18.90
C ALA A 136 12.90 -13.93 18.52
N ALA A 137 13.55 -13.80 17.36
CA ALA A 137 14.61 -14.71 16.91
C ALA A 137 15.83 -14.71 17.85
N ILE A 138 16.26 -13.54 18.31
CA ILE A 138 17.33 -13.43 19.31
C ILE A 138 16.90 -14.10 20.62
N TYR A 139 15.67 -13.85 21.07
CA TYR A 139 15.15 -14.44 22.31
C TYR A 139 15.08 -15.96 22.23
N THR A 140 14.57 -16.52 21.13
CA THR A 140 14.44 -17.96 20.92
C THR A 140 15.79 -18.66 20.79
N ALA A 141 16.79 -17.99 20.23
CA ALA A 141 18.12 -18.55 20.03
C ALA A 141 18.96 -18.59 21.31
N TYR A 142 18.94 -17.52 22.12
CA TYR A 142 19.86 -17.36 23.25
C TYR A 142 19.24 -17.60 24.62
N PHE A 143 17.96 -17.30 24.82
CA PHE A 143 17.34 -17.25 26.15
C PHE A 143 16.25 -18.31 26.36
N MET A 144 15.67 -18.84 25.29
CA MET A 144 14.54 -19.77 25.38
C MET A 144 14.98 -21.20 25.68
N ALA A 145 14.30 -21.85 26.62
CA ALA A 145 14.52 -23.26 26.93
C ALA A 145 14.23 -24.17 25.71
N PRO A 146 15.00 -25.24 25.48
CA PRO A 146 14.81 -26.14 24.34
C PRO A 146 13.38 -26.72 24.24
N GLY A 147 12.75 -27.02 25.38
CA GLY A 147 11.38 -27.52 25.43
C GLY A 147 10.33 -26.50 24.99
N MET A 148 10.53 -25.22 25.32
CA MET A 148 9.66 -24.13 24.88
C MET A 148 9.85 -23.85 23.38
N ARG A 149 11.09 -23.82 22.91
CA ARG A 149 11.41 -23.60 21.48
C ARG A 149 10.76 -24.64 20.57
N ARG A 150 10.76 -25.92 20.97
CA ARG A 150 10.08 -27.01 20.24
C ARG A 150 8.57 -26.78 20.04
N LYS A 151 7.94 -25.93 20.87
CA LYS A 151 6.53 -25.54 20.73
C LYS A 151 6.35 -24.24 19.98
N VAL A 152 7.18 -23.23 20.29
CA VAL A 152 7.07 -21.89 19.71
C VAL A 152 7.39 -21.89 18.21
N LYS A 153 8.44 -22.59 17.78
CA LYS A 153 8.87 -22.59 16.38
C LYS A 153 7.78 -23.12 15.43
N PRO A 154 7.15 -24.29 15.67
CA PRO A 154 6.04 -24.75 14.85
C PRO A 154 4.82 -23.80 14.84
N VAL A 155 4.57 -23.06 15.93
CA VAL A 155 3.48 -22.07 15.97
C VAL A 155 3.79 -20.89 15.04
N ILE A 156 5.03 -20.41 15.03
CA ILE A 156 5.45 -19.33 14.13
C ILE A 156 5.41 -19.80 12.68
N GLU A 157 5.89 -21.00 12.38
CA GLU A 157 5.80 -21.60 11.03
C GLU A 157 4.35 -21.79 10.58
N LEU A 158 3.44 -22.17 11.49
CA LEU A 158 2.02 -22.28 11.18
C LEU A 158 1.38 -20.92 10.90
N MET A 159 1.86 -19.84 11.53
CA MET A 159 1.39 -18.49 11.23
C MET A 159 1.74 -18.07 9.79
N GLU A 160 2.84 -18.56 9.22
CA GLU A 160 3.22 -18.33 7.81
C GLU A 160 2.22 -18.97 6.84
N ALA A 161 1.67 -20.13 7.21
CA ALA A 161 0.75 -20.88 6.37
C ALA A 161 -0.65 -20.22 6.24
N MET A 162 -0.91 -19.12 6.95
CA MET A 162 -2.21 -18.45 6.88
C MET A 162 -2.44 -17.78 5.51
N PRO A 163 -3.61 -17.99 4.86
CA PRO A 163 -3.89 -17.35 3.57
C PRO A 163 -3.91 -15.82 3.67
N THR A 164 -3.04 -15.17 2.90
CA THR A 164 -2.88 -13.71 2.89
C THR A 164 -4.16 -12.96 2.51
N VAL A 165 -4.99 -13.57 1.66
CA VAL A 165 -6.32 -13.03 1.29
C VAL A 165 -7.24 -12.95 2.51
N ILE A 166 -7.22 -13.97 3.38
CA ILE A 166 -8.05 -13.99 4.61
C ILE A 166 -7.57 -12.91 5.56
N LEU A 167 -6.25 -12.76 5.74
CA LEU A 167 -5.65 -11.69 6.54
C LEU A 167 -6.03 -10.31 6.02
N GLY A 168 -5.99 -10.08 4.71
CA GLY A 168 -6.40 -8.81 4.10
C GLY A 168 -7.89 -8.50 4.30
N PHE A 169 -8.76 -9.51 4.17
CA PHE A 169 -10.19 -9.35 4.40
C PHE A 169 -10.52 -9.10 5.87
N PHE A 170 -9.90 -9.85 6.78
CA PHE A 170 -10.00 -9.63 8.23
C PHE A 170 -9.51 -8.22 8.61
N ALA A 171 -8.40 -7.78 8.00
CA ALA A 171 -7.87 -6.45 8.22
C ALA A 171 -8.87 -5.36 7.83
N GLY A 172 -9.50 -5.49 6.66
CA GLY A 172 -10.43 -4.49 6.13
C GLY A 172 -11.80 -4.48 6.81
N LEU A 173 -12.35 -5.64 7.18
CA LEU A 173 -13.72 -5.75 7.71
C LEU A 173 -13.81 -5.76 9.22
N PHE A 174 -12.79 -6.25 9.91
CA PHE A 174 -12.80 -6.37 11.37
C PHE A 174 -11.75 -5.47 12.02
N LEU A 175 -10.49 -5.61 11.62
CA LEU A 175 -9.40 -4.90 12.29
C LEU A 175 -9.51 -3.38 12.09
N ALA A 176 -9.80 -2.92 10.87
CA ALA A 176 -9.94 -1.51 10.56
C ALA A 176 -11.00 -0.79 11.43
N PRO A 177 -12.27 -1.26 11.47
CA PRO A 177 -13.27 -0.66 12.36
C PRO A 177 -12.93 -0.82 13.84
N TYR A 178 -12.32 -1.94 14.24
CA TYR A 178 -11.94 -2.15 15.62
C TYR A 178 -10.85 -1.16 16.08
N LEU A 179 -9.83 -0.93 15.22
CA LEU A 179 -8.75 0.00 15.48
C LEU A 179 -9.25 1.45 15.56
N GLU A 180 -10.14 1.83 14.64
CA GLU A 180 -10.75 3.16 14.62
C GLU A 180 -11.52 3.45 15.91
N GLY A 181 -12.36 2.51 16.37
CA GLY A 181 -13.15 2.68 17.59
C GLY A 181 -12.37 2.54 18.91
N HIS A 182 -11.10 2.12 18.87
CA HIS A 182 -10.27 1.95 20.07
C HIS A 182 -8.91 2.66 19.97
N LEU A 183 -8.82 3.71 19.14
CA LEU A 183 -7.56 4.41 18.85
C LEU A 183 -6.79 4.82 20.13
N PRO A 184 -7.43 5.45 21.15
CA PRO A 184 -6.76 5.77 22.41
C PRO A 184 -6.22 4.54 23.17
N GLY A 185 -7.01 3.45 23.17
CA GLY A 185 -6.63 2.19 23.80
C GLY A 185 -5.43 1.53 23.11
N ILE A 186 -5.28 1.67 21.80
CA ILE A 186 -4.14 1.13 21.05
C ILE A 186 -2.87 1.93 21.31
N PHE A 187 -2.94 3.26 21.38
CA PHE A 187 -1.80 4.07 21.81
C PHE A 187 -1.37 3.75 23.24
N SER A 188 -2.36 3.58 24.13
CA SER A 188 -2.11 3.16 25.50
C SER A 188 -1.47 1.78 25.56
N LEU A 189 -1.80 0.86 24.64
CA LEU A 189 -1.25 -0.48 24.61
C LEU A 189 0.26 -0.45 24.37
N LEU A 190 0.70 0.39 23.43
CA LEU A 190 2.12 0.57 23.10
C LEU A 190 2.91 1.13 24.29
N LEU A 191 2.29 2.02 25.09
CA LEU A 191 2.93 2.64 26.25
C LEU A 191 2.90 1.76 27.51
N LEU A 192 1.78 1.11 27.76
CA LEU A 192 1.55 0.32 28.96
C LEU A 192 2.20 -1.07 28.89
N THR A 193 2.40 -1.64 27.70
CA THR A 193 3.02 -2.97 27.57
C THR A 193 4.44 -3.02 28.13
N PRO A 194 5.38 -2.12 27.77
CA PRO A 194 6.71 -2.08 28.38
C PRO A 194 6.66 -1.91 29.90
N ILE A 195 5.78 -1.04 30.39
CA ILE A 195 5.60 -0.80 31.84
C ILE A 195 5.08 -2.06 32.53
N GLY A 196 4.08 -2.73 31.95
CA GLY A 196 3.53 -3.97 32.47
C GLY A 196 4.54 -5.10 32.53
N ILE A 197 5.41 -5.22 31.52
CA ILE A 197 6.52 -6.20 31.52
C ILE A 197 7.52 -5.89 32.65
N LEU A 198 7.91 -4.63 32.82
CA LEU A 198 8.83 -4.22 33.89
C LEU A 198 8.22 -4.45 35.28
N LEU A 199 6.95 -4.12 35.47
CA LEU A 199 6.22 -4.38 36.71
C LEU A 199 6.11 -5.87 37.00
N ALA A 200 5.78 -6.68 35.98
CA ALA A 200 5.74 -8.13 36.13
C ALA A 200 7.10 -8.68 36.54
N GLY A 201 8.19 -8.21 35.91
CA GLY A 201 9.55 -8.55 36.33
C GLY A 201 9.85 -8.16 37.77
N PHE A 202 9.48 -6.94 38.17
CA PHE A 202 9.64 -6.47 39.56
C PHE A 202 8.86 -7.33 40.55
N PHE A 203 7.58 -7.62 40.31
CA PHE A 203 6.79 -8.49 41.18
C PHE A 203 7.31 -9.93 41.18
N TRP A 204 7.82 -10.42 40.05
CA TRP A 204 8.48 -11.72 39.96
C TRP A 204 9.67 -11.81 40.91
N THR A 205 10.49 -10.75 41.01
CA THR A 205 11.62 -10.69 41.97
C THR A 205 11.20 -10.66 43.45
N ARG A 206 9.93 -10.32 43.74
CA ARG A 206 9.39 -10.27 45.11
C ARG A 206 8.62 -11.54 45.51
N LEU A 207 8.35 -12.45 44.58
CA LEU A 207 7.65 -13.72 44.87
C LEU A 207 8.51 -14.67 45.71
N PRO A 208 7.89 -15.52 46.57
CA PRO A 208 8.60 -16.52 47.37
C PRO A 208 9.31 -17.55 46.49
N ASP A 209 10.43 -18.08 46.97
CA ASP A 209 11.25 -19.07 46.24
C ASP A 209 10.45 -20.33 45.87
N SER A 210 9.44 -20.70 46.67
CA SER A 210 8.55 -21.83 46.41
C SER A 210 7.73 -21.71 45.12
N LEU A 211 7.45 -20.48 44.65
CA LEU A 211 6.75 -20.21 43.40
C LEU A 211 7.73 -19.97 42.25
N ARG A 212 8.84 -19.27 42.50
CA ARG A 212 9.84 -18.98 41.47
C ARG A 212 10.51 -20.25 40.95
N LEU A 213 10.90 -21.16 41.85
CA LEU A 213 11.62 -22.40 41.51
C LEU A 213 10.72 -23.46 40.85
N ARG A 214 9.40 -23.26 40.80
CA ARG A 214 8.49 -24.17 40.06
C ARG A 214 8.60 -24.01 38.55
N ILE A 215 9.04 -22.84 38.08
CA ILE A 215 9.16 -22.57 36.65
C ILE A 215 10.61 -22.82 36.23
N PRO A 216 10.85 -23.74 35.28
CA PRO A 216 12.20 -23.99 34.78
C PRO A 216 12.79 -22.76 34.11
N ASP A 217 14.11 -22.60 34.20
CA ASP A 217 14.84 -21.54 33.53
C ASP A 217 14.57 -21.55 32.02
N GLY A 218 14.40 -20.37 31.43
CA GLY A 218 14.14 -20.19 30.00
C GLY A 218 12.66 -20.31 29.61
N TRP A 219 11.73 -20.32 30.57
CA TRP A 219 10.27 -20.26 30.37
C TRP A 219 9.66 -18.88 30.70
N GLU A 220 10.48 -17.87 30.95
CA GLU A 220 10.04 -16.53 31.39
C GLU A 220 9.11 -15.87 30.37
N GLY A 221 9.33 -16.12 29.07
CA GLY A 221 8.45 -15.65 28.01
C GLY A 221 6.99 -16.13 28.17
N ALA A 222 6.79 -17.35 28.67
CA ALA A 222 5.43 -17.87 28.90
C ALA A 222 4.72 -17.16 30.07
N ILE A 223 5.47 -16.71 31.08
CA ILE A 223 4.95 -15.93 32.21
C ILE A 223 4.46 -14.56 31.75
N LEU A 224 5.15 -13.98 30.77
CA LEU A 224 4.80 -12.67 30.22
C LEU A 224 3.54 -12.71 29.33
N ILE A 225 3.14 -13.87 28.78
CA ILE A 225 1.93 -13.97 27.94
C ILE A 225 0.67 -13.49 28.69
N PRO A 226 0.32 -14.02 29.88
CA PRO A 226 -0.81 -13.51 30.66
C PRO A 226 -0.71 -12.01 30.99
N VAL A 227 0.51 -11.51 31.24
CA VAL A 227 0.74 -10.09 31.55
C VAL A 227 0.41 -9.23 30.34
N VAL A 228 0.92 -9.58 29.15
CA VAL A 228 0.65 -8.85 27.90
C VAL A 228 -0.84 -8.91 27.56
N LEU A 229 -1.51 -10.05 27.74
CA LEU A 229 -2.95 -10.18 27.52
C LEU A 229 -3.76 -9.30 28.50
N LEU A 230 -3.37 -9.27 29.78
CA LEU A 230 -4.04 -8.45 30.80
C LEU A 230 -3.85 -6.97 30.52
N VAL A 231 -2.62 -6.53 30.23
CA VAL A 231 -2.33 -5.15 29.84
C VAL A 231 -3.09 -4.78 28.58
N GLY A 232 -3.16 -5.69 27.61
CA GLY A 232 -3.91 -5.47 26.37
C GLY A 232 -5.40 -5.28 26.61
N TRP A 233 -6.01 -6.17 27.38
CA TRP A 233 -7.40 -6.07 27.79
C TRP A 233 -7.68 -4.79 28.58
N PHE A 234 -6.82 -4.45 29.55
CA PHE A 234 -6.93 -3.22 30.33
C PHE A 234 -6.84 -1.98 29.42
N SER A 235 -5.88 -1.95 28.52
CA SER A 235 -5.67 -0.82 27.61
C SER A 235 -6.85 -0.59 26.67
N LEU A 236 -7.41 -1.67 26.11
CA LEU A 236 -8.55 -1.59 25.20
C LEU A 236 -9.85 -1.27 25.95
N SER A 237 -10.06 -1.84 27.14
CA SER A 237 -11.24 -1.54 27.98
C SER A 237 -11.25 -0.10 28.51
N MET A 238 -10.07 0.50 28.71
CA MET A 238 -9.94 1.91 29.09
C MET A 238 -10.14 2.88 27.92
N SER A 239 -10.22 2.41 26.67
CA SER A 239 -10.31 3.28 25.48
C SER A 239 -11.49 4.25 25.52
N PRO A 240 -12.73 3.84 25.83
CA PRO A 240 -13.87 4.78 25.85
C PRO A 240 -13.73 5.87 26.94
N LEU A 241 -13.11 5.51 28.07
CA LEU A 241 -12.85 6.47 29.14
C LEU A 241 -11.82 7.52 28.69
N LEU A 242 -10.71 7.07 28.10
CA LEU A 242 -9.69 7.96 27.54
C LEU A 242 -10.27 8.87 26.44
N GLU A 243 -11.13 8.32 25.59
CA GLU A 243 -11.77 9.06 24.51
C GLU A 243 -12.67 10.19 25.04
N SER A 244 -13.47 9.89 26.07
CA SER A 244 -14.32 10.89 26.71
C SER A 244 -13.52 11.97 27.44
N TRP A 245 -12.41 11.63 28.09
CA TRP A 245 -11.62 12.55 28.91
C TRP A 245 -10.68 13.43 28.10
N PHE A 246 -10.03 12.88 27.07
CA PHE A 246 -8.99 13.57 26.31
C PHE A 246 -9.46 14.10 24.94
N PHE A 247 -10.51 13.50 24.35
CA PHE A 247 -10.88 13.74 22.96
C PHE A 247 -12.35 14.12 22.76
N ALA A 248 -13.03 14.55 23.82
CA ALA A 248 -14.43 14.98 23.79
C ALA A 248 -15.40 13.93 23.18
N GLY A 249 -15.05 12.64 23.29
CA GLY A 249 -15.90 11.53 22.88
C GLY A 249 -15.64 10.95 21.49
N ASP A 250 -14.81 11.58 20.64
CA ASP A 250 -14.37 10.99 19.37
C ASP A 250 -12.97 11.49 18.99
N MET A 251 -11.99 10.58 19.08
CA MET A 251 -10.60 10.89 18.73
C MET A 251 -10.40 11.20 17.24
N SER A 252 -11.14 10.53 16.36
CA SER A 252 -11.02 10.73 14.91
C SER A 252 -11.51 12.12 14.49
N THR A 253 -12.61 12.58 15.09
CA THR A 253 -13.15 13.93 14.91
C THR A 253 -12.24 14.97 15.53
N TRP A 254 -11.71 14.72 16.74
CA TRP A 254 -10.76 15.64 17.36
C TRP A 254 -9.50 15.85 16.51
N ILE A 255 -8.91 14.78 15.96
CA ILE A 255 -7.75 14.84 15.07
C ILE A 255 -8.07 15.65 13.81
N ARG A 256 -9.24 15.43 13.20
CA ARG A 256 -9.66 16.17 12.00
C ARG A 256 -9.79 17.67 12.30
N ASP A 257 -10.43 18.02 13.39
CA ASP A 257 -10.77 19.41 13.69
C ASP A 257 -9.58 20.22 14.23
N HIS A 258 -8.67 19.58 14.99
CA HIS A 258 -7.52 20.26 15.60
C HIS A 258 -6.21 20.11 14.81
N LEU A 259 -5.97 18.94 14.20
CA LEU A 259 -4.75 18.66 13.45
C LEU A 259 -4.94 18.80 11.94
N GLY A 260 -6.18 18.92 11.46
CA GLY A 260 -6.49 18.98 10.03
C GLY A 260 -6.21 17.67 9.29
N ILE A 261 -6.02 16.56 10.02
CA ILE A 261 -5.68 15.26 9.45
C ILE A 261 -6.97 14.44 9.33
N THR A 262 -7.34 14.06 8.11
CA THR A 262 -8.46 13.14 7.88
C THR A 262 -8.03 11.72 8.20
N TYR A 263 -8.69 11.08 9.16
CA TYR A 263 -8.55 9.64 9.40
C TYR A 263 -9.44 8.88 8.42
N ASP A 264 -8.85 7.99 7.64
CA ASP A 264 -9.58 7.00 6.83
C ASP A 264 -9.44 5.64 7.51
N GLN A 265 -10.55 4.96 7.72
CA GLN A 265 -10.57 3.60 8.27
C GLN A 265 -9.68 2.64 7.46
N ARG A 266 -9.66 2.79 6.13
CA ARG A 266 -8.86 1.96 5.21
C ARG A 266 -7.53 2.63 4.89
N ASN A 267 -6.76 2.91 5.93
CA ASN A 267 -5.45 3.52 5.80
C ASN A 267 -4.30 2.50 5.64
N ALA A 268 -3.15 3.00 5.21
CA ALA A 268 -1.94 2.20 5.01
C ALA A 268 -1.36 1.63 6.32
N LEU A 269 -1.70 2.20 7.48
CA LEU A 269 -1.26 1.68 8.78
C LEU A 269 -1.98 0.37 9.11
N VAL A 270 -3.29 0.27 8.90
CA VAL A 270 -4.04 -0.98 9.11
C VAL A 270 -3.53 -2.08 8.19
N VAL A 271 -3.33 -1.76 6.91
CA VAL A 271 -2.71 -2.68 5.94
C VAL A 271 -1.31 -3.07 6.41
N GLY A 272 -0.53 -2.11 6.89
CA GLY A 272 0.80 -2.32 7.47
C GLY A 272 0.79 -3.28 8.66
N ILE A 273 -0.15 -3.14 9.61
CA ILE A 273 -0.27 -4.02 10.76
C ILE A 273 -0.58 -5.46 10.32
N ALA A 274 -1.57 -5.62 9.43
CA ALA A 274 -1.98 -6.93 8.94
C ALA A 274 -0.88 -7.64 8.12
N MET A 275 -0.25 -6.91 7.19
CA MET A 275 0.87 -7.43 6.41
C MET A 275 2.11 -7.63 7.26
N GLY A 276 2.36 -6.78 8.24
CA GLY A 276 3.43 -6.93 9.21
C GLY A 276 3.29 -8.26 9.96
N PHE A 277 2.10 -8.53 10.50
CA PHE A 277 1.79 -9.80 11.13
C PHE A 277 2.03 -11.00 10.20
N ALA A 278 1.62 -10.90 8.93
CA ALA A 278 1.82 -11.95 7.94
C ALA A 278 3.29 -12.24 7.61
N VAL A 279 4.16 -11.24 7.72
CA VAL A 279 5.59 -11.34 7.35
C VAL A 279 6.50 -11.63 8.55
N ILE A 280 6.00 -11.51 9.79
CA ILE A 280 6.76 -11.87 11.02
C ILE A 280 7.39 -13.27 10.93
N PRO A 281 6.68 -14.34 10.53
CA PRO A 281 7.25 -15.67 10.45
C PRO A 281 8.47 -15.76 9.52
N ASN A 282 8.39 -15.13 8.35
CA ASN A 282 9.47 -15.12 7.37
C ASN A 282 10.72 -14.41 7.92
N ILE A 283 10.53 -13.23 8.51
CA ILE A 283 11.65 -12.47 9.11
C ILE A 283 12.23 -13.25 10.29
N TYR A 284 11.38 -13.84 11.13
CA TYR A 284 11.80 -14.65 12.26
C TYR A 284 12.65 -15.84 11.81
N SER A 285 12.20 -16.61 10.81
CA SER A 285 12.92 -17.79 10.34
C SER A 285 14.28 -17.42 9.76
N ILE A 286 14.34 -16.38 8.92
CA ILE A 286 15.59 -15.90 8.33
C ILE A 286 16.54 -15.40 9.42
N ALA A 287 16.04 -14.64 10.39
CA ALA A 287 16.85 -14.12 11.49
C ALA A 287 17.34 -15.23 12.43
N GLU A 288 16.50 -16.22 12.72
CA GLU A 288 16.86 -17.40 13.53
C GLU A 288 17.99 -18.18 12.85
N ASP A 289 17.84 -18.51 11.57
CA ASP A 289 18.86 -19.22 10.79
C ASP A 289 20.17 -18.44 10.73
N ALA A 290 20.11 -17.12 10.54
CA ALA A 290 21.28 -16.26 10.56
C ALA A 290 22.00 -16.31 11.91
N VAL A 291 21.26 -16.26 13.03
CA VAL A 291 21.83 -16.33 14.39
C VAL A 291 22.51 -17.69 14.64
N PHE A 292 21.91 -18.79 14.18
CA PHE A 292 22.49 -20.13 14.37
C PHE A 292 23.64 -20.45 13.41
N SER A 293 23.75 -19.73 12.28
CA SER A 293 24.84 -19.94 11.31
C SER A 293 26.21 -19.44 11.77
N VAL A 294 26.27 -18.58 12.81
CA VAL A 294 27.53 -18.04 13.35
C VAL A 294 28.19 -19.08 14.27
N PRO A 295 29.45 -19.50 14.00
CA PRO A 295 30.15 -20.46 14.85
C PRO A 295 30.32 -19.92 16.28
N ARG A 296 30.04 -20.76 17.28
CA ARG A 296 30.20 -20.43 18.71
C ARG A 296 31.66 -20.26 19.15
N SER A 297 32.62 -20.38 18.22
CA SER A 297 34.07 -20.36 18.46
C SER A 297 34.75 -19.03 18.11
N LEU A 298 33.98 -18.01 17.74
CA LEU A 298 34.41 -16.60 17.67
C LEU A 298 34.02 -15.90 18.98
#